data_AF-A0A535CK77-F1
#
_entry.id   AF-A0A535CK77-F1
#
_cell.length_a   1.000
_cell.length_b   1.000
_cell.length_c   1.000
_cell.angle_alpha   90.00
_cell.angle_beta   90.00
_cell.angle_gamma   90.00
#
_symmetry.space_group_name_H-M   'P 1'
#
loop_
_entity.id
_entity.type
_entity.pdbx_description
1 polymer ?
#
loop_
_entity_poly.entity_id
_entity_poly.type
_entity_poly.pdbx_seq_one_letter_code
_entity_poly.pdbx_strand_id
1 'polypeptide(L)'
;VYQSLKAAQTLEEEDDLEVEVIDLRSLTPLDRETIMESVKHTNKVLIVHEDTLTGGIGAELAAILAEDLFEYLDGPITRVAAPDVPFPYAPPLEEAYLPNTEKILGAARKLAAY
;
A
#
# COMPACT_ATOMS: atom_id res chain seq x y z
N VAL A 1 3.28 -6.83 4.96
CA VAL A 1 3.76 -7.84 3.95
C VAL A 1 2.81 -9.01 3.81
N TYR A 2 2.60 -9.85 4.84
CA TYR A 2 1.76 -11.06 4.69
C TYR A 2 0.32 -10.78 4.22
N GLN A 3 -0.34 -9.73 4.75
CA GLN A 3 -1.68 -9.34 4.30
C GLN A 3 -1.69 -8.89 2.83
N SER A 4 -0.62 -8.22 2.38
CA SER A 4 -0.44 -7.80 0.98
C SER A 4 -0.22 -8.99 0.05
N LEU A 5 0.55 -10.00 0.45
CA LEU A 5 0.73 -11.22 -0.33
C LEU A 5 -0.58 -12.00 -0.50
N LYS A 6 -1.36 -12.11 0.58
CA LYS A 6 -2.70 -12.72 0.51
C LYS A 6 -3.62 -11.96 -0.43
N ALA A 7 -3.63 -10.63 -0.33
CA ALA A 7 -4.44 -9.79 -1.21
C ALA A 7 -4.01 -9.94 -2.68
N ALA A 8 -2.71 -9.99 -2.97
CA ALA A 8 -2.20 -10.21 -4.32
C ALA A 8 -2.67 -11.56 -4.91
N GLN A 9 -2.59 -12.65 -4.13
CA GLN A 9 -3.09 -13.95 -4.55
C GLN A 9 -4.59 -13.92 -4.87
N THR A 10 -5.40 -13.30 -4.00
CA THR A 10 -6.84 -13.18 -4.23
C THR A 10 -7.17 -12.31 -5.45
N LEU A 11 -6.41 -11.24 -5.71
CA LEU A 11 -6.60 -10.39 -6.89
C LEU A 11 -6.24 -11.13 -8.19
N GLU A 12 -5.20 -11.95 -8.17
CA GLU A 12 -4.83 -12.81 -9.30
C GLU A 12 -5.94 -13.85 -9.57
N GLU A 13 -6.42 -14.53 -8.54
CA GLU A 13 -7.43 -15.60 -8.67
C GLU A 13 -8.83 -15.08 -9.04
N GLU A 14 -9.27 -13.95 -8.45
CA GLU A 14 -10.65 -13.45 -8.58
C GLU A 14 -10.81 -12.37 -9.67
N ASP A 15 -9.79 -11.55 -9.90
CA ASP A 15 -9.88 -10.34 -10.73
C ASP A 15 -8.94 -10.36 -11.95
N ASP A 16 -8.09 -11.39 -12.10
CA ASP A 16 -7.04 -11.47 -13.14
C ASP A 16 -6.07 -10.28 -13.09
N LEU A 17 -5.79 -9.79 -11.87
CA LEU A 17 -4.90 -8.67 -11.61
C LEU A 17 -3.56 -9.15 -11.04
N GLU A 18 -2.49 -9.00 -11.83
CA GLU A 18 -1.13 -9.26 -11.37
C GLU A 18 -0.61 -8.08 -10.52
N VAL A 19 -0.05 -8.38 -9.34
CA VAL A 19 0.41 -7.36 -8.39
C VAL A 19 1.84 -7.65 -7.94
N GLU A 20 2.72 -6.68 -8.14
CA GLU A 20 4.07 -6.70 -7.56
C GLU A 20 4.03 -6.27 -6.09
N VAL A 21 4.44 -7.17 -5.18
CA VAL A 21 4.50 -6.88 -3.74
C VAL A 21 5.94 -6.64 -3.32
N ILE A 22 6.27 -5.39 -2.98
CA ILE A 22 7.58 -4.99 -2.46
C ILE A 22 7.53 -4.89 -0.94
N ASP A 23 8.40 -5.67 -0.26
CA ASP A 23 8.71 -5.48 1.15
C ASP A 23 9.91 -4.54 1.28
N LEU A 24 9.68 -3.35 1.85
CA LEU A 24 10.68 -2.29 1.93
C LEU A 24 11.91 -2.71 2.75
N ARG A 25 11.74 -3.54 3.79
CA ARG A 25 12.75 -3.98 4.78
C ARG A 25 13.46 -2.84 5.55
N SER A 26 14.05 -1.87 4.86
CA SER A 26 14.73 -0.70 5.40
C SER A 26 13.97 0.58 5.02
N LEU A 27 13.60 1.38 6.01
CA LEU A 27 13.04 2.72 5.78
C LEU A 27 14.12 3.77 5.58
N THR A 28 15.31 3.55 6.15
CA THR A 28 16.44 4.48 6.04
C THR A 28 17.77 3.71 6.15
N PRO A 29 18.57 3.64 5.07
CA PRO A 29 18.27 4.13 3.72
C PRO A 29 17.14 3.32 3.07
N LEU A 30 16.27 4.01 2.32
CA LEU A 30 15.21 3.38 1.52
C LEU A 30 15.80 2.87 0.20
N ASP A 31 15.46 1.64 -0.19
CA ASP A 31 15.79 1.10 -1.50
C ASP A 31 14.89 1.72 -2.59
N ARG A 32 15.25 2.92 -3.03
CA ARG A 32 14.49 3.68 -4.02
C ARG A 32 14.54 3.05 -5.40
N GLU A 33 15.65 2.40 -5.76
CA GLU A 33 15.87 1.84 -7.09
C GLU A 33 14.81 0.77 -7.40
N THR A 34 14.69 -0.23 -6.52
CA THR A 34 13.70 -1.31 -6.65
C THR A 34 12.26 -0.77 -6.75
N ILE A 35 11.91 0.21 -5.91
CA ILE A 35 10.55 0.78 -5.89
C ILE A 35 10.28 1.53 -7.19
N MET A 36 11.22 2.37 -7.65
CA MET A 36 11.06 3.16 -8.86
C MET A 36 10.94 2.30 -10.12
N GLU A 37 11.73 1.23 -10.23
CA GLU A 37 11.62 0.30 -11.35
C GLU A 37 10.24 -0.37 -11.41
N SER A 38 9.74 -0.86 -10.27
CA SER A 38 8.41 -1.48 -10.19
C SER A 38 7.27 -0.50 -10.51
N VAL A 39 7.34 0.73 -10.00
CA VAL A 39 6.30 1.75 -10.29
C VAL A 39 6.29 2.14 -11.76
N LYS A 40 7.46 2.23 -12.42
CA LYS A 40 7.52 2.50 -13.86
C LYS A 40 6.96 1.37 -14.72
N HIS A 41 6.97 0.14 -14.19
CA HIS A 41 6.41 -1.03 -14.86
C HIS A 41 4.89 -1.15 -14.65
N THR A 42 4.40 -0.83 -13.45
CA THR A 42 3.01 -1.07 -13.04
C THR A 42 2.10 0.16 -13.07
N ASN A 43 2.68 1.37 -13.08
CA ASN A 43 2.03 2.68 -13.16
C ASN A 43 1.03 3.03 -12.03
N LYS A 44 0.78 2.12 -11.09
CA LYS A 44 -0.17 2.30 -9.97
C LYS A 44 0.45 1.84 -8.66
N VAL A 45 0.24 2.63 -7.61
CA VAL A 45 0.89 2.39 -6.31
C VAL A 45 -0.11 2.34 -5.18
N LEU A 46 -0.06 1.26 -4.41
CA LEU A 46 -0.75 1.10 -3.14
C LEU A 46 0.26 0.89 -2.01
N ILE A 47 0.30 1.81 -1.05
CA ILE A 47 1.17 1.74 0.12
C ILE A 47 0.39 1.17 1.31
N VAL A 48 0.95 0.19 2.01
CA VAL A 48 0.32 -0.46 3.17
C VAL A 48 1.25 -0.42 4.38
N HIS A 49 0.77 0.12 5.51
CA HIS A 49 1.51 0.12 6.78
C HIS A 49 0.58 0.19 8.00
N GLU A 50 1.04 -0.25 9.17
CA GLU A 50 0.22 -0.31 10.38
C GLU A 50 0.19 0.99 11.21
N ASP A 51 1.13 1.91 10.95
CA ASP A 51 1.09 3.24 11.57
C ASP A 51 -0.14 4.03 11.10
N THR A 52 -0.46 5.09 11.83
CA THR A 52 -1.53 6.05 11.52
C THR A 52 -1.37 6.67 10.14
N LEU A 53 -2.50 6.91 9.48
CA LEU A 53 -2.55 7.46 8.14
C LEU A 53 -1.89 8.85 8.07
N THR A 54 -2.11 9.69 9.07
CA THR A 54 -1.54 11.03 9.14
C THR A 54 -0.17 10.99 9.79
N GLY A 55 0.86 11.44 9.07
CA GLY A 55 2.24 11.51 9.59
C GLY A 55 3.00 10.18 9.59
N GLY A 56 2.36 9.07 9.23
CA GLY A 56 3.02 7.77 9.06
C GLY A 56 3.92 7.71 7.81
N ILE A 57 4.75 6.66 7.75
CA ILE A 57 5.75 6.45 6.68
C ILE A 57 5.14 6.46 5.26
N GLY A 58 3.89 6.06 5.10
CA GLY A 58 3.23 6.07 3.80
C GLY A 58 3.05 7.48 3.24
N ALA A 59 3.03 8.52 4.07
CA ALA A 59 3.00 9.91 3.60
C ALA A 59 4.34 10.30 2.95
N GLU A 60 5.46 9.96 3.57
CA GLU A 60 6.81 10.23 3.03
C GLU A 60 7.04 9.47 1.73
N LEU A 61 6.68 8.17 1.68
CA LEU A 61 6.75 7.38 0.45
C LEU A 61 5.90 7.97 -0.67
N ALA A 62 4.67 8.39 -0.37
CA ALA A 62 3.81 9.01 -1.36
C ALA A 62 4.38 10.34 -1.88
N ALA A 63 4.99 11.15 -1.02
CA ALA A 63 5.66 12.39 -1.43
C ALA A 63 6.84 12.10 -2.36
N ILE A 64 7.74 11.18 -1.97
CA ILE A 64 8.89 10.76 -2.79
C ILE A 64 8.44 10.28 -4.17
N LEU A 65 7.46 9.38 -4.23
CA LEU A 65 7.00 8.83 -5.50
C LEU A 65 6.28 9.87 -6.36
N ALA A 66 5.52 10.78 -5.74
CA ALA A 66 4.89 11.88 -6.46
C ALA A 66 5.92 12.89 -7.01
N GLU A 67 7.03 13.13 -6.30
CA GLU A 67 8.10 14.01 -6.77
C GLU A 67 8.90 13.38 -7.92
N ASP A 68 9.28 12.10 -7.77
CA ASP A 68 10.22 11.45 -8.68
C ASP A 68 9.53 10.76 -9.88
N LEU A 69 8.25 10.38 -9.76
CA LEU A 69 7.58 9.47 -10.71
C LEU A 69 6.21 9.95 -11.21
N PHE A 70 5.85 11.22 -11.02
CA PHE A 70 4.53 11.73 -11.39
C PHE A 70 4.11 11.38 -12.82
N GLU A 71 5.02 11.48 -13.79
CA GLU A 71 4.75 11.20 -15.21
C GLU A 71 4.45 9.73 -15.52
N TYR A 72 4.77 8.81 -14.59
CA TYR A 72 4.53 7.38 -14.73
C TYR A 72 3.26 6.91 -14.03
N LEU A 73 2.57 7.77 -13.28
CA LEU A 73 1.42 7.37 -12.47
C LEU A 73 0.10 7.50 -13.25
N ASP A 74 -0.55 6.37 -13.51
CA ASP A 74 -1.87 6.29 -14.16
C ASP A 74 -3.04 6.40 -13.17
N GLY A 75 -2.74 6.64 -11.89
CA GLY A 75 -3.75 6.80 -10.84
C GLY A 75 -3.16 7.43 -9.58
N PRO A 76 -4.01 7.80 -8.62
CA PRO A 76 -3.55 8.38 -7.36
C PRO A 76 -2.77 7.35 -6.54
N ILE A 77 -1.65 7.77 -5.93
CA ILE A 77 -0.97 6.97 -4.92
C ILE A 77 -1.95 6.75 -3.75
N THR A 78 -2.34 5.50 -3.54
CA THR A 78 -3.32 5.12 -2.53
C THR A 78 -2.60 4.59 -1.29
N ARG A 79 -3.15 4.85 -0.11
CA ARG A 79 -2.57 4.42 1.17
C ARG A 79 -3.62 3.68 2.00
N VAL A 80 -3.27 2.49 2.47
CA VAL A 80 -4.04 1.72 3.45
C VAL A 80 -3.24 1.68 4.73
N ALA A 81 -3.75 2.38 5.73
CA ALA A 81 -3.09 2.58 7.01
C ALA A 81 -4.08 2.42 8.17
N ALA A 82 -3.56 2.43 9.40
CA ALA A 82 -4.44 2.53 10.56
C ALA A 82 -5.12 3.91 10.62
N PRO A 83 -6.34 3.99 11.19
CA PRO A 83 -7.02 5.27 11.38
C PRO A 83 -6.30 6.15 12.42
N ASP A 84 -6.49 7.47 12.33
CA ASP A 84 -5.89 8.47 13.23
C ASP A 84 -6.59 8.51 14.61
N VAL A 85 -6.58 7.39 15.31
CA VAL A 85 -7.16 7.22 16.66
C VAL A 85 -6.20 6.42 17.54
N PRO A 86 -6.29 6.53 18.88
CA PRO A 86 -5.47 5.71 19.76
C PRO A 86 -5.70 4.21 19.54
N PHE A 87 -4.62 3.42 19.61
CA PHE A 87 -4.67 1.97 19.44
C PHE A 87 -5.60 1.32 20.48
N PRO A 88 -6.60 0.52 20.06
CA PRO A 88 -7.54 -0.11 20.98
C PRO A 88 -6.98 -1.41 21.56
N TYR A 89 -7.37 -1.75 22.80
CA TYR A 89 -6.96 -3.01 23.44
C TYR A 89 -7.88 -4.20 23.13
N ALA A 90 -9.17 -3.96 22.88
CA ALA A 90 -10.12 -5.04 22.68
C ALA A 90 -9.84 -5.76 21.34
N PRO A 91 -9.73 -7.11 21.30
CA PRO A 91 -9.36 -7.82 20.08
C PRO A 91 -10.23 -7.51 18.84
N PRO A 92 -11.57 -7.37 18.95
CA PRO A 92 -12.38 -6.99 17.80
C PRO A 92 -12.09 -5.59 17.25
N LEU A 93 -11.65 -4.68 18.13
CA LEU A 93 -11.28 -3.31 17.73
C LEU A 93 -9.87 -3.26 17.15
N GLU A 94 -8.95 -4.08 17.63
CA GLU A 94 -7.60 -4.23 17.06
C GLU A 94 -7.67 -4.73 15.61
N GLU A 95 -8.49 -5.75 15.34
CA GLU A 95 -8.71 -6.27 13.99
C GLU A 95 -9.32 -5.21 13.05
N ALA A 96 -10.26 -4.41 13.57
CA ALA A 96 -10.85 -3.30 12.86
C ALA A 96 -9.89 -2.11 12.69
N TYR A 97 -8.90 -1.95 13.55
CA TYR A 97 -7.90 -0.88 13.52
C TYR A 97 -6.81 -1.16 12.48
N LEU A 98 -6.21 -2.35 12.53
CA LEU A 98 -5.09 -2.71 11.67
C LEU A 98 -5.51 -2.87 10.19
N PRO A 99 -4.62 -2.55 9.23
CA PRO A 99 -4.76 -2.98 7.85
C PRO A 99 -4.90 -4.51 7.76
N ASN A 100 -5.87 -4.97 6.97
CA ASN A 100 -6.11 -6.40 6.73
C ASN A 100 -6.32 -6.65 5.24
N THR A 101 -6.34 -7.92 4.83
CA THR A 101 -6.51 -8.33 3.42
C THR A 101 -7.72 -7.66 2.77
N GLU A 102 -8.88 -7.65 3.43
CA GLU A 102 -10.11 -7.07 2.87
C GLU A 102 -9.99 -5.57 2.56
N LYS A 103 -9.38 -4.80 3.47
CA LYS A 103 -9.12 -3.37 3.25
C LYS A 103 -8.15 -3.15 2.07
N ILE A 104 -7.14 -4.01 1.95
CA ILE A 104 -6.16 -3.96 0.85
C ILE A 104 -6.85 -4.29 -0.48
N LEU A 105 -7.67 -5.34 -0.54
CA LEU A 105 -8.44 -5.73 -1.72
C LEU A 105 -9.35 -4.62 -2.20
N GLY A 106 -10.13 -4.03 -1.28
CA GLY A 106 -11.03 -2.92 -1.61
C GLY A 106 -10.30 -1.71 -2.19
N ALA A 107 -9.13 -1.36 -1.62
CA ALA A 107 -8.32 -0.27 -2.12
C ALA A 107 -7.66 -0.60 -3.47
N ALA A 108 -7.12 -1.82 -3.63
CA ALA A 108 -6.48 -2.27 -4.85
C ALA A 108 -7.45 -2.33 -6.03
N ARG A 109 -8.65 -2.91 -5.85
CA ARG A 109 -9.70 -2.94 -6.89
C ARG A 109 -10.12 -1.54 -7.31
N LYS A 110 -10.28 -0.63 -6.33
CA LYS A 110 -10.61 0.78 -6.62
C LYS A 110 -9.48 1.47 -7.39
N LEU A 111 -8.22 1.20 -7.04
CA LEU A 111 -7.06 1.77 -7.73
C LEU A 111 -6.93 1.22 -9.16
N ALA A 112 -7.12 -0.09 -9.34
CA ALA A 112 -7.08 -0.75 -10.64
C ALA A 112 -8.12 -0.18 -11.62
N ALA A 113 -9.28 0.23 -11.12
CA ALA A 113 -10.39 0.75 -11.93
C ALA A 113 -10.26 2.22 -12.40
N TYR A 114 -9.26 2.98 -11.94
CA TYR A 114 -8.94 4.32 -12.48
C TYR A 114 -8.48 4.23 -13.94
#